data_AF-A0A957YSX3-F1
#
_entry.id   AF-A0A957YSX3-F1
#
_cell.length_a   1.000
_cell.length_b   1.000
_cell.length_c   1.000
_cell.angle_alpha   90.00
_cell.angle_beta   90.00
_cell.angle_gamma   90.00
#
_symmetry.space_group_name_H-M   'P 1'
#
loop_
_entity.id
_entity.type
_entity.pdbx_description
1 polymer ?
#
loop_
_entity_poly.entity_id
_entity_poly.type
_entity_poly.pdbx_seq_one_letter_code
_entity_poly.pdbx_strand_id
1 'polypeptide(L)'
;MELITEKYASELYGVLSCYDRIVIAGHLQPLSYAKGMTKYLYQEGIRIFDYKEFAQPLRDLVRENAEQIAQTNGVGIEFVSKSSQMRKEDRIGQILEKRGNHPGLVHILSAMEA
;
A
#
# COMPACT_ATOMS: atom_id res chain seq x y z
N MET A 1 -3.32 24.43 -19.44
CA MET A 1 -3.22 23.33 -18.46
C MET A 1 -1.75 23.26 -18.09
N GLU A 2 -1.43 23.72 -16.88
CA GLU A 2 -0.04 23.86 -16.42
C GLU A 2 0.54 22.48 -16.10
N LEU A 3 1.79 22.20 -16.49
CA LEU A 3 2.41 20.90 -16.21
C LEU A 3 2.74 20.80 -14.72
N ILE A 4 2.66 19.59 -14.16
CA ILE A 4 3.07 19.33 -12.76
C ILE A 4 4.52 19.79 -12.52
N THR A 5 5.38 19.63 -13.54
CA THR A 5 6.77 20.07 -13.51
C THR A 5 6.94 21.58 -13.40
N GLU A 6 5.98 22.35 -13.92
CA GLU A 6 6.00 23.82 -13.89
C GLU A 6 5.39 24.33 -12.58
N LYS A 7 4.24 23.78 -12.19
CA LYS A 7 3.49 24.19 -10.99
C LYS A 7 4.27 23.97 -9.69
N TYR A 8 5.08 22.91 -9.61
CA TYR A 8 5.83 22.53 -8.41
C TYR A 8 7.35 22.65 -8.59
N ALA A 9 7.81 23.50 -9.54
CA ALA A 9 9.22 23.62 -9.89
C ALA A 9 10.15 23.90 -8.68
N SER A 10 9.68 24.66 -7.69
CA SER A 10 10.43 24.96 -6.46
C SER A 10 10.55 23.80 -5.48
N GLU A 11 9.67 22.80 -5.59
CA GLU A 11 9.63 21.61 -4.72
C GLU A 11 10.26 20.38 -5.39
N LEU A 12 10.57 20.47 -6.69
CA LEU A 12 11.18 19.40 -7.47
C LEU A 12 12.70 19.43 -7.37
N TYR A 13 13.28 18.38 -6.78
CA TYR A 13 14.73 18.17 -6.76
C TYR A 13 15.29 17.72 -8.12
N GLY A 14 14.46 17.19 -9.02
CA GLY A 14 14.87 16.75 -10.36
C GLY A 14 13.83 15.90 -11.07
N VAL A 15 14.10 15.56 -12.33
CA VAL A 15 13.26 14.70 -13.18
C VAL A 15 14.03 13.44 -13.53
N LEU A 16 13.47 12.27 -13.23
CA LEU A 16 14.00 10.96 -13.64
C LEU A 16 13.28 10.46 -14.89
N SER A 17 14.03 10.15 -15.95
CA SER A 17 13.50 9.60 -17.20
C SER A 17 14.02 8.18 -17.42
N CYS A 18 13.12 7.22 -17.72
CA CYS A 18 13.49 5.84 -18.05
C CYS A 18 12.67 5.33 -19.24
N TYR A 19 13.20 4.34 -19.96
CA TYR A 19 12.57 3.77 -21.16
C TYR A 19 11.48 2.72 -20.89
N ASP A 20 11.42 2.11 -19.70
CA ASP A 20 10.36 1.14 -19.33
C ASP A 20 9.95 1.27 -17.85
N ARG A 21 10.79 0.79 -16.91
CA ARG A 21 10.44 0.77 -15.47
C ARG A 21 11.55 1.30 -14.58
N ILE A 22 11.18 2.17 -13.64
CA ILE A 22 12.00 2.54 -12.47
C ILE A 22 11.49 1.76 -11.26
N VAL A 23 12.36 0.96 -10.65
CA VAL A 23 12.06 0.32 -9.36
C VAL A 23 12.79 1.10 -8.28
N ILE A 24 12.05 1.85 -7.48
CA ILE A 24 12.59 2.55 -6.31
C ILE A 24 12.41 1.62 -5.10
N ALA A 25 13.51 1.09 -4.60
CA ALA A 25 13.54 0.29 -3.38
C ALA A 25 14.30 1.06 -2.30
N GLY A 26 13.72 1.14 -1.11
CA GLY A 26 14.33 1.82 0.03
C GLY A 26 13.57 1.55 1.31
N HIS A 27 14.23 1.75 2.44
CA HIS A 27 13.61 1.68 3.76
C HIS A 27 13.39 3.09 4.29
N LEU A 28 12.17 3.39 4.72
CA LEU A 28 11.88 4.58 5.52
C LEU A 28 12.46 4.36 6.92
N GLN A 29 13.76 4.59 7.08
CA GLN A 29 14.48 4.25 8.32
C GLN A 29 13.83 4.78 9.61
N PRO A 30 13.29 6.02 9.65
CA PRO A 30 12.59 6.49 10.85
C PRO A 30 11.33 5.68 11.19
N LEU A 31 10.69 5.01 10.22
CA LEU A 31 9.43 4.29 10.43
C LEU A 31 9.60 2.77 10.37
N SER A 32 10.78 2.28 9.94
CA SER A 32 11.00 0.86 9.64
C SER A 32 11.33 -0.01 10.86
N TYR A 33 11.31 0.55 12.08
CA TYR A 33 11.57 -0.19 13.32
C TYR A 33 10.99 0.55 14.54
N ALA A 34 10.75 -0.18 15.63
CA ALA A 34 10.03 0.34 16.80
C ALA A 34 10.64 1.62 17.40
N LYS A 35 11.95 1.66 17.64
CA LYS A 35 12.60 2.86 18.23
C LYS A 35 12.60 4.05 17.27
N GLY A 36 12.72 3.80 15.97
CA GLY A 36 12.58 4.85 14.95
C GLY A 36 11.19 5.46 15.04
N MET A 37 10.17 4.61 15.05
CA MET A 37 8.78 5.03 15.11
C MET A 37 8.49 5.84 16.39
N THR A 38 9.02 5.39 17.54
CA THR A 38 8.95 6.15 18.79
C THR A 38 9.59 7.53 18.66
N LYS A 39 10.78 7.63 18.06
CA LYS A 39 11.46 8.91 17.85
C LYS A 39 10.62 9.84 16.97
N TYR A 40 10.06 9.31 15.88
CA TYR A 40 9.18 10.07 14.99
C TYR A 40 7.96 10.62 15.74
N LEU A 41 7.24 9.78 16.49
CA LEU A 41 6.08 10.22 17.26
C LEU A 41 6.42 11.35 18.25
N TYR A 42 7.55 11.26 18.95
CA TYR A 42 7.99 12.32 19.85
C TYR A 42 8.35 13.62 19.13
N GLN A 43 8.92 13.55 17.92
CA GLN A 43 9.20 14.74 17.11
C GLN A 43 7.91 15.47 16.71
N GLU A 44 6.85 14.70 16.43
CA GLU A 44 5.52 15.23 16.11
C GLU A 44 4.68 15.59 17.35
N GLY A 45 5.25 15.51 18.56
CA GLY A 45 4.55 15.82 19.81
C GLY A 45 3.49 14.77 20.21
N ILE A 46 3.52 13.60 19.60
CA ILE A 46 2.58 12.49 19.87
C ILE A 46 3.19 11.59 20.95
N ARG A 47 2.42 11.31 22.00
CA ARG A 47 2.87 10.37 23.04
C ARG A 47 2.77 8.95 22.51
N ILE A 48 3.67 8.08 22.95
CA ILE A 48 3.66 6.67 22.54
C ILE A 48 2.34 5.95 22.90
N PHE A 49 1.66 6.39 23.96
CA PHE A 49 0.35 5.88 24.37
C PHE A 49 -0.77 6.29 23.41
N ASP A 50 -0.61 7.40 22.69
CA ASP A 50 -1.57 7.90 21.70
C ASP A 50 -1.28 7.33 20.29
N TYR A 51 -0.47 6.26 20.21
CA TYR A 51 -0.10 5.62 18.93
C TYR A 51 -1.33 5.10 18.17
N LYS A 52 -2.32 4.57 18.89
CA LYS A 52 -3.51 4.00 18.26
C LYS A 52 -4.31 5.08 17.53
N GLU A 53 -4.48 6.24 18.15
CA GLU A 53 -5.15 7.40 17.61
C GLU A 53 -4.44 7.94 16.35
N PHE A 54 -3.10 7.87 16.34
CA PHE A 54 -2.30 8.20 15.16
C PHE A 54 -2.47 7.17 14.02
N ALA A 55 -2.32 5.88 14.33
CA ALA A 55 -2.25 4.83 13.29
C ALA A 55 -3.61 4.43 12.73
N GLN A 56 -4.69 4.56 13.53
CA GLN A 56 -6.02 4.11 13.16
C GLN A 56 -6.60 4.81 11.91
N PRO A 57 -6.59 6.16 11.81
CA PRO A 57 -7.09 6.85 10.61
C PRO A 57 -6.32 6.45 9.34
N LEU A 58 -5.01 6.27 9.44
CA LEU A 58 -4.15 5.86 8.32
C LEU A 58 -4.49 4.44 7.86
N ARG A 59 -4.66 3.51 8.81
CA ARG A 59 -5.08 2.14 8.52
C ARG A 59 -6.47 2.12 7.87
N ASP A 60 -7.41 2.87 8.43
CA ASP A 60 -8.79 2.89 7.98
C ASP A 60 -8.87 3.48 6.56
N LEU A 61 -8.10 4.53 6.26
CA LEU A 61 -7.98 5.08 4.90
C LEU A 61 -7.48 4.06 3.88
N VAL A 62 -6.45 3.28 4.21
CA VAL A 62 -5.91 2.23 3.33
C VAL A 62 -6.95 1.13 3.10
N ARG A 63 -7.67 0.73 4.16
CA ARG A 63 -8.73 -0.28 4.08
C ARG A 63 -9.89 0.19 3.23
N GLU A 64 -10.40 1.39 3.48
CA GLU A 64 -11.52 1.98 2.75
C GLU A 64 -11.19 2.12 1.26
N ASN A 65 -9.97 2.54 0.93
CA ASN A 65 -9.52 2.61 -0.46
C ASN A 65 -9.50 1.21 -1.12
N ALA A 66 -8.96 0.21 -0.43
CA ALA A 66 -8.96 -1.17 -0.94
C ALA A 66 -10.38 -1.72 -1.14
N GLU A 67 -11.30 -1.44 -0.22
CA GLU A 67 -12.72 -1.79 -0.35
C GLU A 67 -13.39 -1.07 -1.52
N GLN A 68 -13.12 0.22 -1.72
CA GLN A 68 -13.64 0.99 -2.84
C GLN A 68 -13.12 0.45 -4.19
N ILE A 69 -11.83 0.11 -4.27
CA ILE A 69 -11.23 -0.52 -5.45
C ILE A 69 -11.92 -1.88 -5.72
N ALA A 70 -12.15 -2.67 -4.68
CA ALA A 70 -12.82 -3.96 -4.80
C ALA A 70 -14.22 -3.81 -5.39
N GLN A 71 -15.02 -2.89 -4.83
CA GLN A 71 -16.38 -2.60 -5.27
C GLN A 71 -16.42 -2.08 -6.72
N THR A 72 -15.54 -1.14 -7.06
CA THR A 72 -15.48 -0.54 -8.41
C THR A 72 -15.16 -1.58 -9.49
N ASN A 73 -14.38 -2.61 -9.14
CA ASN A 73 -14.00 -3.68 -10.06
C ASN A 73 -14.87 -4.94 -9.92
N GLY A 74 -15.87 -4.95 -9.03
CA GLY A 74 -16.71 -6.11 -8.75
C GLY A 74 -15.95 -7.34 -8.25
N VAL A 75 -14.79 -7.15 -7.60
CA VAL A 75 -13.98 -8.24 -7.05
C VAL A 75 -14.19 -8.39 -5.55
N GLY A 76 -14.06 -9.61 -5.03
CA GLY A 76 -14.12 -9.89 -3.60
C GLY A 76 -12.79 -9.62 -2.91
N ILE A 77 -12.84 -9.29 -1.62
CA ILE A 77 -11.67 -9.30 -0.73
C ILE A 77 -11.66 -10.63 0.02
N GLU A 78 -10.60 -11.41 -0.15
CA GLU A 78 -10.41 -12.69 0.54
C GLU A 78 -9.43 -12.54 1.69
N PHE A 79 -9.88 -12.85 2.91
CA PHE A 79 -9.02 -12.85 4.08
C PHE A 79 -8.25 -14.18 4.20
N VAL A 80 -6.92 -14.09 4.18
CA VAL A 80 -5.98 -15.19 4.29
C VAL A 80 -5.46 -15.24 5.73
N SER A 81 -6.01 -16.16 6.53
CA SER A 81 -5.66 -16.29 7.95
C SER A 81 -4.29 -16.93 8.21
N LYS A 82 -3.77 -17.72 7.26
CA LYS A 82 -2.47 -18.40 7.36
C LYS A 82 -1.66 -18.19 6.09
N SER A 83 -1.04 -17.02 5.99
CA SER A 83 -0.26 -16.61 4.82
C SER A 83 0.88 -17.57 4.46
N SER A 84 1.44 -18.31 5.43
CA SER A 84 2.49 -19.31 5.22
C SER A 84 2.01 -20.62 4.59
N GLN A 85 0.72 -20.96 4.70
CA GLN A 85 0.15 -22.20 4.16
C GLN A 85 -0.47 -22.02 2.78
N MET A 86 -0.69 -20.77 2.34
CA MET A 86 -1.32 -20.47 1.06
C MET A 86 -0.31 -19.82 0.11
N ARG A 87 0.01 -20.50 -0.99
CA ARG A 87 0.76 -19.89 -2.09
C ARG A 87 -0.16 -18.95 -2.87
N LYS A 88 0.16 -17.66 -2.88
CA LYS A 88 -0.63 -16.61 -3.53
C LYS A 88 -0.81 -16.87 -5.03
N GLU A 89 0.25 -17.32 -5.69
CA GLU A 89 0.24 -17.66 -7.12
C GLU A 89 -0.78 -18.75 -7.44
N ASP A 90 -0.76 -19.86 -6.68
CA ASP A 90 -1.68 -20.98 -6.87
C ASP A 90 -3.14 -20.53 -6.67
N ARG A 91 -3.38 -19.66 -5.67
CA ARG A 91 -4.73 -19.11 -5.43
C ARG A 91 -5.21 -18.20 -6.56
N ILE A 92 -4.34 -17.31 -7.06
CA ILE A 92 -4.65 -16.45 -8.20
C ILE A 92 -4.87 -17.29 -9.46
N GLY A 93 -4.11 -18.37 -9.67
CA GLY A 93 -4.30 -19.31 -10.78
C GLY A 93 -5.71 -19.89 -10.82
N GLN A 94 -6.23 -20.39 -9.68
CA GLN A 94 -7.59 -20.90 -9.58
C GLN A 94 -8.68 -19.86 -9.91
N ILE A 95 -8.40 -18.58 -9.61
CA ILE A 95 -9.33 -17.48 -9.90
C ILE A 95 -9.28 -17.15 -11.39
N LEU A 96 -8.08 -17.12 -11.98
CA LEU A 96 -7.88 -16.91 -13.41
C LEU A 96 -8.48 -18.03 -14.27
N GLU A 97 -8.48 -19.27 -13.81
CA GLU A 97 -9.15 -20.39 -14.51
C GLU A 97 -10.67 -20.14 -14.66
N LYS A 98 -11.31 -19.48 -13.69
CA LYS A 98 -12.75 -19.19 -13.71
C LYS A 98 -13.07 -17.88 -14.42
N ARG A 99 -12.28 -16.84 -14.13
CA ARG A 99 -12.46 -15.47 -14.64
C ARG A 99 -11.97 -15.34 -16.09
N GLY A 100 -10.95 -16.09 -16.48
CA GLY A 100 -10.21 -15.91 -17.72
C GLY A 100 -9.18 -14.78 -17.65
N ASN A 101 -8.46 -14.58 -18.76
CA ASN A 101 -7.30 -13.68 -18.87
C ASN A 101 -7.67 -12.24 -19.27
N HIS A 102 -8.87 -11.78 -18.96
CA HIS A 102 -9.25 -10.41 -19.30
C HIS A 102 -8.47 -9.40 -18.43
N PRO A 103 -8.11 -8.24 -18.99
CA PRO A 103 -7.30 -7.25 -18.29
C PRO A 103 -8.02 -6.67 -17.06
N GLY A 104 -7.25 -6.07 -16.15
CA GLY A 104 -7.74 -5.41 -14.94
C GLY A 104 -7.43 -6.15 -13.65
N LEU A 105 -8.01 -5.67 -12.54
CA LEU A 105 -7.82 -6.24 -11.21
C LEU A 105 -8.33 -7.68 -11.16
N VAL A 106 -7.48 -8.61 -10.70
CA VAL A 106 -7.79 -10.04 -10.65
C VAL A 106 -8.47 -10.41 -9.34
N HIS A 107 -7.86 -10.05 -8.20
CA HIS A 107 -8.37 -10.35 -6.86
C HIS A 107 -7.69 -9.49 -5.81
N ILE A 108 -8.30 -9.34 -4.63
CA ILE A 108 -7.69 -8.67 -3.47
C ILE A 108 -7.56 -9.68 -2.33
N LEU A 109 -6.35 -9.82 -1.80
CA LEU A 109 -6.06 -10.64 -0.63
C LEU A 109 -5.78 -9.72 0.57
N SER A 110 -6.45 -10.00 1.68
CA SER A 110 -6.19 -9.37 2.98
C SER A 110 -5.54 -10.38 3.91
N ALA A 111 -4.60 -9.96 4.76
CA ALA A 111 -3.96 -10.82 5.74
C ALA A 111 -3.60 -10.03 7.00
N MET A 112 -3.53 -10.70 8.13
CA MET A 112 -2.89 -10.14 9.32
C MET A 112 -1.38 -10.40 9.24
N GLU A 113 -0.60 -9.40 9.63
CA GLU A 113 0.84 -9.56 9.82
C GLU A 113 1.07 -10.53 11.00
N ALA A 114 2.00 -11.48 10.81
CA ALA A 114 2.31 -12.54 11.76
C ALA A 114 3.38 -12.11 12.76
#